data_AF-A0A6B1GNL7-F1
#
_entry.id   AF-A0A6B1GNL7-F1
#
_cell.length_a   1.000
_cell.length_b   1.000
_cell.length_c   1.000
_cell.angle_alpha   90.00
_cell.angle_beta   90.00
_cell.angle_gamma   90.00
#
_symmetry.space_group_name_H-M   'P 1'
#
loop_
_entity.id
_entity.type
_entity.pdbx_description
1 polymer ?
#
loop_
_entity_poly.entity_id
_entity_poly.type
_entity_poly.pdbx_seq_one_letter_code
_entity_poly.pdbx_strand_id
1 'polypeptide(L)'
;MRLHRFLVLAAVALPALAFVACSPQAEATDADVVAEAPSEDASFPLSAKGTWTMERLLALDHESTVALWKTLPAAGMAELDGHYQGVVPNAGDTERQARTSGFMYDEGSVRGYWLGKAYRPLTETEGEGYNRWRFADRKIVRNGRFATRMGPSLLDGNPSYIMDYGAFNDTTLVDEIRKLDEGVYLGVGTTATEDGGRSAPGHFALVGPTDEWVGAEE
;
A
#
# COMPACT_ATOMS: atom_id res chain seq x y z
N MET A 1 -54.44 -26.11 73.14
CA MET A 1 -53.07 -25.57 73.03
C MET A 1 -52.87 -25.16 71.57
N ARG A 2 -53.17 -23.90 71.19
CA ARG A 2 -52.26 -22.73 71.17
C ARG A 2 -50.90 -23.05 70.54
N LEU A 3 -50.61 -22.51 69.36
CA LEU A 3 -49.76 -21.32 69.10
C LEU A 3 -49.77 -21.07 67.57
N HIS A 4 -50.32 -19.95 67.11
CA HIS A 4 -49.67 -18.67 66.80
C HIS A 4 -49.31 -18.50 65.31
N ARG A 5 -49.92 -17.46 64.75
CA ARG A 5 -49.65 -16.80 63.47
C ARG A 5 -48.15 -16.58 63.28
N PHE A 6 -47.66 -16.63 62.03
CA PHE A 6 -47.00 -15.48 61.41
C PHE A 6 -46.99 -15.62 59.89
N LEU A 7 -47.59 -14.63 59.25
CA LEU A 7 -47.49 -14.32 57.83
C LEU A 7 -46.06 -13.78 57.62
N VAL A 8 -45.28 -14.37 56.72
CA VAL A 8 -44.04 -13.74 56.23
C VAL A 8 -44.17 -13.65 54.72
N LEU A 9 -44.43 -12.42 54.24
CA LEU A 9 -44.20 -12.02 52.86
C LEU A 9 -42.70 -12.19 52.57
N ALA A 10 -42.33 -13.13 51.71
CA ALA A 10 -41.03 -13.13 51.09
C ALA A 10 -41.07 -12.16 49.89
N ALA A 11 -40.49 -10.98 50.07
CA ALA A 11 -40.25 -10.03 49.00
C ALA A 11 -39.22 -10.62 48.02
N VAL A 12 -39.62 -10.80 46.77
CA VAL A 12 -38.70 -11.13 45.66
C VAL A 12 -37.90 -9.86 45.35
N ALA A 13 -36.63 -9.85 45.73
CA ALA A 13 -35.69 -8.83 45.29
C ALA A 13 -35.29 -9.09 43.84
N LEU A 14 -35.71 -8.20 42.94
CA LEU A 14 -35.16 -8.09 41.58
C LEU A 14 -33.68 -7.68 41.67
N PRO A 15 -32.77 -8.28 40.88
CA PRO A 15 -31.43 -7.75 40.75
C PRO A 15 -31.50 -6.40 40.03
N ALA A 16 -30.97 -5.37 40.69
CA ALA A 16 -30.76 -4.06 40.08
C ALA A 16 -29.83 -4.21 38.87
N LEU A 17 -30.29 -3.79 37.68
CA LEU A 17 -29.41 -3.52 36.56
C LEU A 17 -28.42 -2.45 36.99
N ALA A 18 -27.14 -2.81 37.08
CA ALA A 18 -26.06 -1.84 37.11
C ALA A 18 -26.06 -1.12 35.75
N PHE A 19 -26.49 0.14 35.73
CA PHE A 19 -26.15 1.05 34.65
C PHE A 19 -24.62 1.20 34.66
N VAL A 20 -23.95 0.59 33.68
CA VAL A 20 -22.60 1.01 33.32
C VAL A 20 -22.77 2.41 32.75
N ALA A 21 -22.39 3.41 33.54
CA ALA A 21 -22.23 4.77 33.05
C ALA A 21 -21.12 4.73 31.99
N CYS A 22 -21.52 4.81 30.73
CA CYS A 22 -20.60 5.04 29.63
C CYS A 22 -19.92 6.38 29.94
N SER A 23 -18.62 6.35 30.23
CA SER A 23 -17.84 7.58 30.31
C SER A 23 -17.90 8.25 28.94
N PRO A 24 -18.10 9.58 28.85
CA PRO A 24 -18.00 10.26 27.56
C PRO A 24 -16.56 10.08 27.09
N GLN A 25 -16.39 9.22 26.09
CA GLN A 25 -15.14 9.11 25.36
C GLN A 25 -14.96 10.45 24.66
N ALA A 26 -14.01 11.24 25.15
CA ALA A 26 -13.67 12.50 24.52
C ALA A 26 -13.36 12.22 23.04
N GLU A 27 -14.16 12.80 22.14
CA GLU A 27 -13.86 12.81 20.72
C GLU A 27 -12.56 13.60 20.55
N ALA A 28 -11.46 12.87 20.36
CA ALA A 28 -10.23 13.49 19.90
C ALA A 28 -10.50 14.00 18.48
N THR A 29 -10.60 15.31 18.32
CA THR A 29 -10.70 15.94 17.00
C THR A 29 -9.35 15.90 16.30
N ASP A 30 -9.34 15.82 14.96
CA ASP A 30 -8.14 15.80 14.09
C ASP A 30 -7.12 16.94 14.35
N ALA A 31 -7.45 17.92 15.19
CA ALA A 31 -6.60 19.05 15.56
C ALA A 31 -5.60 18.76 16.71
N ASP A 32 -5.72 17.64 17.44
CA ASP A 32 -4.92 17.41 18.66
C ASP A 32 -3.65 16.56 18.48
N VAL A 33 -3.28 16.24 17.23
CA VAL A 33 -2.01 15.57 16.93
C VAL A 33 -1.24 16.38 15.90
N VAL A 34 -0.72 17.54 16.31
CA VAL A 34 0.41 18.16 15.61
C VAL A 34 1.65 17.35 16.00
N ALA A 35 1.80 16.18 15.37
CA ALA A 35 3.01 15.39 15.51
C ALA A 35 4.17 16.18 14.89
N GLU A 36 5.15 16.52 15.72
CA GLU A 36 6.43 17.07 15.29
C GLU A 36 7.05 16.14 14.24
N ALA A 37 7.66 16.72 13.19
CA ALA A 37 8.14 15.93 12.06
C ALA A 37 9.22 14.91 12.51
N PRO A 38 9.17 13.65 12.05
CA PRO A 38 10.22 12.67 12.24
C PRO A 38 11.53 13.26 11.75
N SER A 39 12.59 13.02 12.51
CA SER A 39 13.95 13.37 12.11
C SER A 39 14.28 12.77 10.75
N GLU A 40 15.23 13.36 10.04
CA GLU A 40 15.80 12.80 8.81
C GLU A 40 16.33 11.37 9.00
N ASP A 41 16.59 10.97 10.26
CA ASP A 41 16.99 9.62 10.68
C ASP A 41 15.83 8.66 11.02
N ALA A 42 14.58 9.01 10.72
CA ALA A 42 13.44 8.16 11.04
C ALA A 42 13.52 6.83 10.26
N SER A 43 13.54 5.72 11.00
CA SER A 43 13.69 4.36 10.47
C SER A 43 12.51 3.86 9.61
N PHE A 44 11.55 4.72 9.27
CA PHE A 44 10.41 4.40 8.42
C PHE A 44 10.15 5.51 7.39
N PRO A 45 10.02 5.19 6.09
CA PRO A 45 10.05 6.15 4.98
C PRO A 45 8.77 7.00 4.80
N LEU A 46 7.85 7.01 5.77
CA LEU A 46 6.73 7.95 5.75
C LEU A 46 7.12 9.18 6.55
N SER A 47 7.50 10.24 5.84
CA SER A 47 7.79 11.52 6.48
C SER A 47 6.54 12.05 7.19
N ALA A 48 6.65 12.67 8.37
CA ALA A 48 5.53 13.44 8.89
C ALA A 48 5.43 14.86 8.31
N LYS A 49 5.98 15.05 7.11
CA LYS A 49 5.57 16.16 6.24
C LYS A 49 4.37 15.76 5.36
N GLY A 50 4.19 14.46 5.11
CA GLY A 50 3.03 13.91 4.40
C GLY A 50 1.83 13.67 5.32
N THR A 51 0.65 13.63 4.73
CA THR A 51 -0.63 13.29 5.39
C THR A 51 -0.95 11.79 5.35
N TRP A 52 -0.15 11.01 4.60
CA TRP A 52 -0.33 9.57 4.43
C TRP A 52 0.53 8.75 5.39
N THR A 53 -0.13 7.90 6.17
CA THR A 53 0.52 6.88 7.02
C THR A 53 0.39 5.49 6.38
N MET A 54 1.14 4.51 6.90
CA MET A 54 1.09 3.14 6.39
C MET A 54 -0.27 2.52 6.68
N GLU A 55 -0.86 2.82 7.84
CA GLU A 55 -2.21 2.37 8.19
C GLU A 55 -3.25 2.90 7.20
N ARG A 56 -3.18 4.19 6.84
CA ARG A 56 -4.10 4.78 5.85
C ARG A 56 -3.92 4.16 4.48
N LEU A 57 -2.67 3.93 4.07
CA LEU A 57 -2.36 3.29 2.79
C LEU A 57 -2.90 1.85 2.74
N LEU A 58 -2.68 1.06 3.79
CA LEU A 58 -3.15 -0.32 3.91
C LEU A 58 -4.66 -0.44 4.11
N ALA A 59 -5.32 0.64 4.55
CA ALA A 59 -6.77 0.73 4.64
C ALA A 59 -7.47 0.92 3.29
N LEU A 60 -6.72 1.17 2.20
CA LEU A 60 -7.29 1.19 0.85
C LEU A 60 -7.65 -0.21 0.38
N ASP A 61 -8.76 -0.30 -0.34
CA ASP A 61 -9.13 -1.47 -1.14
C ASP A 61 -8.69 -1.27 -2.61
N HIS A 62 -8.92 -2.27 -3.45
CA HIS A 62 -8.56 -2.21 -4.86
C HIS A 62 -9.25 -1.06 -5.61
N GLU A 63 -10.57 -0.92 -5.45
CA GLU A 63 -11.36 0.06 -6.21
C GLU A 63 -11.01 1.50 -5.81
N SER A 64 -10.93 1.77 -4.51
CA SER A 64 -10.52 3.07 -3.97
C SER A 64 -9.09 3.42 -4.35
N THR A 65 -8.16 2.45 -4.36
CA THR A 65 -6.78 2.70 -4.83
C THR A 65 -6.75 3.13 -6.29
N VAL A 66 -7.45 2.39 -7.17
CA VAL A 66 -7.49 2.70 -8.61
C VAL A 66 -8.22 4.02 -8.87
N ALA A 67 -9.32 4.27 -8.17
CA ALA A 67 -10.07 5.52 -8.27
C ALA A 67 -9.21 6.72 -7.82
N LEU A 68 -8.51 6.59 -6.70
CA LEU A 68 -7.58 7.60 -6.19
C LEU A 68 -6.45 7.85 -7.19
N TRP A 69 -5.79 6.79 -7.68
CA TRP A 69 -4.71 6.88 -8.67
C TRP A 69 -5.09 7.73 -9.89
N LYS A 70 -6.32 7.58 -10.43
CA LYS A 70 -6.79 8.37 -11.58
C LYS A 70 -6.84 9.88 -11.33
N THR A 71 -6.90 10.32 -10.08
CA THR A 71 -6.96 11.74 -9.71
C THR A 71 -5.59 12.38 -9.48
N LEU A 72 -4.54 11.57 -9.36
CA LEU A 72 -3.22 12.02 -8.95
C LEU A 72 -2.41 12.58 -10.13
N PRO A 73 -1.43 13.47 -9.86
CA PRO A 73 -0.45 13.87 -10.85
C PRO A 73 0.59 12.76 -11.11
N ALA A 74 1.23 12.82 -12.28
CA ALA A 74 2.40 11.98 -12.56
C ALA A 74 3.52 12.24 -11.54
N ALA A 75 4.23 11.18 -11.14
CA ALA A 75 5.47 11.32 -10.38
C ALA A 75 6.57 11.90 -11.30
N GLY A 76 7.39 12.82 -10.79
CA GLY A 76 8.53 13.35 -11.52
C GLY A 76 9.65 12.31 -11.64
N MET A 77 10.40 12.34 -12.75
CA MET A 77 11.44 11.33 -13.01
C MET A 77 12.49 11.29 -11.90
N ALA A 78 12.96 12.46 -11.45
CA ALA A 78 13.94 12.59 -10.38
C ALA A 78 13.40 12.23 -8.98
N GLU A 79 12.07 12.16 -8.79
CA GLU A 79 11.48 11.89 -7.47
C GLU A 79 11.56 10.42 -7.05
N LEU A 80 11.75 9.51 -8.02
CA LEU A 80 11.77 8.07 -7.77
C LEU A 80 13.20 7.49 -7.71
N ASP A 81 14.25 8.32 -7.68
CA ASP A 81 15.63 7.83 -7.67
C ASP A 81 15.97 7.08 -6.37
N GLY A 82 16.22 5.76 -6.48
CA GLY A 82 16.51 4.89 -5.34
C GLY A 82 15.56 3.71 -5.19
N HIS A 83 15.58 3.10 -4.01
CA HIS A 83 14.76 1.94 -3.65
C HIS A 83 13.49 2.36 -2.93
N TYR A 84 12.39 1.67 -3.22
CA TYR A 84 11.09 1.93 -2.63
C TYR A 84 10.50 0.63 -2.13
N GLN A 85 9.96 0.67 -0.91
CA GLN A 85 9.21 -0.42 -0.34
C GLN A 85 7.89 -0.59 -1.10
N GLY A 86 7.61 -1.82 -1.53
CA GLY A 86 6.35 -2.17 -2.18
C GLY A 86 5.32 -2.68 -1.18
N VAL A 87 4.09 -2.20 -1.29
CA VAL A 87 2.93 -2.77 -0.59
C VAL A 87 1.74 -2.88 -1.55
N VAL A 88 0.79 -3.77 -1.25
CA VAL A 88 -0.42 -3.98 -2.07
C VAL A 88 -1.62 -3.91 -1.13
N PRO A 89 -2.30 -2.75 -1.03
CA PRO A 89 -3.38 -2.55 -0.07
C PRO A 89 -4.67 -3.22 -0.54
N ASN A 90 -5.21 -4.15 0.24
CA ASN A 90 -6.40 -4.93 -0.15
C ASN A 90 -7.42 -4.96 0.99
N ALA A 91 -7.65 -3.83 1.65
CA ALA A 91 -8.56 -3.77 2.79
C ALA A 91 -9.95 -4.34 2.42
N GLY A 92 -10.57 -5.06 3.36
CA GLY A 92 -11.91 -5.61 3.17
C GLY A 92 -12.06 -6.78 2.19
N ASP A 93 -11.03 -7.17 1.44
CA ASP A 93 -11.07 -8.28 0.47
C ASP A 93 -10.12 -9.42 0.87
N THR A 94 -10.60 -10.34 1.71
CA THR A 94 -9.79 -11.45 2.26
C THR A 94 -9.28 -12.41 1.19
N GLU A 95 -10.04 -12.61 0.10
CA GLU A 95 -9.64 -13.50 -0.98
C GLU A 95 -8.46 -12.90 -1.76
N ARG A 96 -8.56 -11.62 -2.10
CA ARG A 96 -7.46 -10.90 -2.75
C ARG A 96 -6.25 -10.78 -1.84
N GLN A 97 -6.43 -10.53 -0.54
CA GLN A 97 -5.34 -10.56 0.44
C GLN A 97 -4.61 -11.91 0.42
N ALA A 98 -5.34 -13.03 0.47
CA ALA A 98 -4.74 -14.36 0.43
C ALA A 98 -3.99 -14.61 -0.89
N ARG A 99 -4.60 -14.24 -2.03
CA ARG A 99 -3.96 -14.36 -3.35
C ARG A 99 -2.70 -13.51 -3.45
N THR A 100 -2.76 -12.25 -3.04
CA THR A 100 -1.62 -11.34 -3.01
C THR A 100 -0.54 -11.85 -2.06
N SER A 101 -0.90 -12.38 -0.89
CA SER A 101 0.08 -12.94 0.05
C SER A 101 0.83 -14.12 -0.55
N GLY A 102 0.12 -15.06 -1.19
CA GLY A 102 0.76 -16.21 -1.82
C GLY A 102 1.58 -15.85 -3.07
N PHE A 103 1.17 -14.82 -3.81
CA PHE A 103 1.84 -14.44 -5.07
C PHE A 103 3.00 -13.44 -4.86
N MET A 104 2.83 -12.47 -3.96
CA MET A 104 3.78 -11.37 -3.75
C MET A 104 4.60 -11.54 -2.48
N TYR A 105 4.13 -12.27 -1.46
CA TYR A 105 4.74 -12.25 -0.12
C TYR A 105 5.10 -13.65 0.41
N ASP A 106 5.34 -14.59 -0.49
CA ASP A 106 5.80 -15.93 -0.16
C ASP A 106 7.25 -16.14 -0.64
N GLU A 107 8.17 -16.24 0.31
CA GLU A 107 9.60 -16.51 0.08
C GLU A 107 9.85 -17.89 -0.55
N GLY A 108 8.91 -18.83 -0.43
CA GLY A 108 8.95 -20.15 -1.06
C GLY A 108 8.44 -20.15 -2.50
N SER A 109 7.88 -19.04 -2.99
CA SER A 109 7.41 -18.93 -4.37
C SER A 109 8.58 -18.79 -5.36
N VAL A 110 8.32 -19.06 -6.63
CA VAL A 110 9.32 -18.90 -7.71
C VAL A 110 9.77 -17.44 -7.90
N ARG A 111 9.03 -16.47 -7.37
CA ARG A 111 9.35 -15.04 -7.43
C ARG A 111 9.99 -14.54 -6.13
N GLY A 112 9.77 -15.22 -5.01
CA GLY A 112 10.16 -14.77 -3.68
C GLY A 112 9.19 -13.73 -3.09
N TYR A 113 9.55 -13.17 -1.95
CA TYR A 113 8.85 -12.08 -1.29
C TYR A 113 9.22 -10.74 -1.93
N TRP A 114 8.24 -10.04 -2.47
CA TRP A 114 8.39 -8.72 -3.07
C TRP A 114 8.74 -7.69 -2.00
N LEU A 115 9.92 -7.10 -2.12
CA LEU A 115 10.35 -6.01 -1.25
C LEU A 115 9.96 -4.64 -1.81
N GLY A 116 9.72 -4.57 -3.12
CA GLY A 116 9.41 -3.34 -3.83
C GLY A 116 10.21 -3.18 -5.10
N LYS A 117 10.51 -1.93 -5.45
CA LYS A 117 11.10 -1.55 -6.73
C LYS A 117 12.25 -0.58 -6.54
N ALA A 118 13.07 -0.45 -7.55
CA ALA A 118 14.16 0.50 -7.61
C ALA A 118 14.08 1.26 -8.93
N TYR A 119 14.44 2.55 -8.92
CA TYR A 119 14.50 3.35 -10.13
C TYR A 119 15.80 4.13 -10.19
N ARG A 120 16.19 4.44 -11.43
CA ARG A 120 17.30 5.32 -11.75
C ARG A 120 16.90 6.23 -12.92
N PRO A 121 16.83 7.55 -12.71
CA PRO A 121 16.73 8.52 -13.80
C PRO A 121 17.96 8.41 -14.71
N LEU A 122 17.74 8.41 -16.03
CA LEU A 122 18.82 8.49 -17.02
C LEU A 122 18.81 9.84 -17.73
N THR A 123 17.63 10.43 -17.90
CA THR A 123 17.40 11.78 -18.43
C THR A 123 16.29 12.45 -17.61
N GLU A 124 15.89 13.65 -18.01
CA GLU A 124 14.74 14.35 -17.40
C GLU A 124 13.40 13.62 -17.61
N THR A 125 13.30 12.78 -18.64
CA THR A 125 12.04 12.13 -19.04
C THR A 125 12.13 10.61 -19.18
N GLU A 126 13.31 10.02 -19.03
CA GLU A 126 13.54 8.59 -19.22
C GLU A 126 14.45 8.04 -18.11
N GLY A 127 14.29 6.76 -17.84
CA GLY A 127 15.06 6.06 -16.84
C GLY A 127 14.91 4.55 -16.96
N GLU A 128 15.22 3.86 -15.87
CA GLU A 128 15.04 2.43 -15.77
C GLU A 128 14.81 2.01 -14.32
N GLY A 129 14.44 0.75 -14.14
CA GLY A 129 14.36 0.17 -12.81
C GLY A 129 14.29 -1.35 -12.79
N TYR A 130 14.11 -1.91 -11.59
CA TYR A 130 13.90 -3.33 -11.36
C TYR A 130 13.04 -3.60 -10.13
N ASN A 131 12.56 -4.84 -9.98
CA ASN A 131 11.94 -5.32 -8.76
C ASN A 131 12.98 -5.93 -7.82
N ARG A 132 12.73 -5.82 -6.52
CA ARG A 132 13.53 -6.45 -5.46
C ARG A 132 12.72 -7.58 -4.84
N TRP A 133 13.32 -8.76 -4.78
CA TRP A 133 12.70 -9.96 -4.21
C TRP A 133 13.62 -10.63 -3.20
N ARG A 134 13.04 -11.18 -2.13
CA ARG A 134 13.76 -11.97 -1.13
C ARG A 134 13.33 -13.43 -1.20
N PHE A 135 14.27 -14.35 -1.35
CA PHE A 135 14.01 -15.79 -1.36
C PHE A 135 14.22 -16.41 0.02
N ALA A 136 13.80 -17.67 0.19
CA ALA A 136 13.88 -18.40 1.46
C ALA A 136 15.31 -18.54 2.05
N ASP A 137 16.36 -18.45 1.23
CA ASP A 137 17.75 -18.40 1.65
C ASP A 137 18.19 -17.00 2.15
N ARG A 138 17.25 -16.05 2.19
CA ARG A 138 17.39 -14.61 2.48
C ARG A 138 18.19 -13.85 1.41
N LYS A 139 18.49 -14.46 0.27
CA LYS A 139 19.10 -13.74 -0.85
C LYS A 139 18.10 -12.72 -1.40
N ILE A 140 18.58 -11.50 -1.59
CA ILE A 140 17.86 -10.46 -2.32
C ILE A 140 18.30 -10.52 -3.78
N VAL A 141 17.34 -10.60 -4.70
CA VAL A 141 17.55 -10.60 -6.15
C VAL A 141 16.92 -9.35 -6.74
N ARG A 142 17.60 -8.77 -7.73
CA ARG A 142 17.21 -7.53 -8.42
C ARG A 142 16.90 -7.85 -9.89
N ASN A 143 15.67 -8.24 -10.17
CA ASN A 143 15.25 -8.74 -11.49
C ASN A 143 13.94 -8.10 -11.96
N GLY A 144 13.44 -8.52 -13.12
CA GLY A 144 12.27 -7.91 -13.75
C GLY A 144 12.55 -6.44 -14.06
N ARG A 145 13.62 -6.21 -14.83
CA ARG A 145 14.06 -4.89 -15.26
C ARG A 145 12.99 -4.24 -16.15
N PHE A 146 12.85 -2.93 -16.07
CA PHE A 146 11.91 -2.18 -16.89
C PHE A 146 12.55 -0.86 -17.35
N ALA A 147 12.16 -0.39 -18.53
CA ALA A 147 12.46 0.97 -18.97
C ALA A 147 11.43 1.91 -18.36
N THR A 148 11.79 3.15 -18.07
CA THR A 148 10.84 4.15 -17.59
C THR A 148 10.80 5.38 -18.46
N ARG A 149 9.61 5.99 -18.54
CA ARG A 149 9.40 7.22 -19.30
C ARG A 149 8.25 8.03 -18.74
N MET A 150 8.31 9.34 -18.92
CA MET A 150 7.16 10.21 -18.73
C MET A 150 6.24 10.13 -19.96
N GLY A 151 4.93 10.04 -19.78
CA GLY A 151 4.01 10.03 -20.91
C GLY A 151 2.53 9.90 -20.55
N PRO A 152 1.64 9.85 -21.54
CA PRO A 152 0.22 9.64 -21.31
C PRO A 152 -0.05 8.19 -20.90
N SER A 153 -0.90 8.04 -19.89
CA SER A 153 -1.38 6.77 -19.35
C SER A 153 -2.15 5.95 -20.39
N LEU A 154 -1.98 4.63 -20.33
CA LEU A 154 -2.70 3.71 -21.21
C LEU A 154 -4.15 3.49 -20.77
N LEU A 155 -4.53 3.96 -19.59
CA LEU A 155 -5.85 3.74 -18.99
C LEU A 155 -6.78 4.96 -19.08
N ASP A 156 -6.23 6.16 -18.96
CA ASP A 156 -7.01 7.41 -18.92
C ASP A 156 -6.39 8.55 -19.74
N GLY A 157 -5.25 8.34 -20.39
CA GLY A 157 -4.57 9.33 -21.22
C GLY A 157 -3.89 10.48 -20.48
N ASN A 158 -4.05 10.58 -19.15
CA ASN A 158 -3.44 11.63 -18.34
C ASN A 158 -1.93 11.37 -18.14
N PRO A 159 -1.13 12.39 -17.81
CA PRO A 159 0.30 12.20 -17.53
C PRO A 159 0.56 11.14 -16.45
N SER A 160 1.58 10.33 -16.67
CA SER A 160 1.94 9.20 -15.82
C SER A 160 3.44 8.91 -15.92
N TYR A 161 4.02 8.38 -14.84
CA TYR A 161 5.35 7.76 -14.87
C TYR A 161 5.16 6.31 -15.32
N ILE A 162 5.62 5.96 -16.51
CA ILE A 162 5.33 4.67 -17.14
C ILE A 162 6.54 3.76 -17.02
N MET A 163 6.30 2.51 -16.64
CA MET A 163 7.29 1.44 -16.58
C MET A 163 6.94 0.38 -17.64
N ASP A 164 7.82 0.19 -18.61
CA ASP A 164 7.68 -0.81 -19.66
C ASP A 164 8.60 -2.00 -19.38
N TYR A 165 8.01 -3.13 -19.00
CA TYR A 165 8.75 -4.37 -18.78
C TYR A 165 9.12 -5.06 -20.09
N GLY A 166 8.36 -4.82 -21.17
CA GLY A 166 8.61 -5.42 -22.49
C GLY A 166 9.96 -5.02 -23.08
N ALA A 167 10.53 -3.90 -22.62
CA ALA A 167 11.86 -3.44 -23.01
C ALA A 167 12.99 -4.44 -22.67
N PHE A 168 12.80 -5.29 -21.66
CA PHE A 168 13.83 -6.23 -21.19
C PHE A 168 13.32 -7.66 -20.96
N ASN A 169 12.02 -7.90 -21.03
CA ASN A 169 11.42 -9.20 -20.72
C ASN A 169 10.35 -9.55 -21.77
N ASP A 170 10.06 -10.84 -21.94
CA ASP A 170 8.98 -11.31 -22.80
C ASP A 170 7.61 -11.14 -22.11
N THR A 171 7.10 -9.90 -22.11
CA THR A 171 5.82 -9.53 -21.50
C THR A 171 5.28 -8.23 -22.10
N THR A 172 3.98 -8.01 -21.93
CA THR A 172 3.29 -6.76 -22.27
C THR A 172 2.92 -5.94 -21.03
N LEU A 173 3.45 -6.32 -19.86
CA LEU A 173 3.22 -5.64 -18.60
C LEU A 173 3.72 -4.20 -18.66
N VAL A 174 2.82 -3.28 -18.33
CA VAL A 174 3.11 -1.87 -18.10
C VAL A 174 2.58 -1.50 -16.73
N ASP A 175 3.48 -1.01 -15.87
CA ASP A 175 3.10 -0.37 -14.62
C ASP A 175 3.09 1.16 -14.83
N GLU A 176 2.21 1.85 -14.11
CA GLU A 176 2.02 3.28 -14.22
C GLU A 176 1.92 3.93 -12.85
N ILE A 177 2.78 4.92 -12.56
CA ILE A 177 2.95 5.50 -11.23
C ILE A 177 2.51 6.97 -11.21
N ARG A 178 1.83 7.32 -10.12
CA ARG A 178 1.43 8.68 -9.79
C ARG A 178 1.74 9.02 -8.34
N LYS A 179 2.07 10.29 -8.10
CA LYS A 179 2.45 10.78 -6.77
C LYS A 179 1.21 11.01 -5.92
N LEU A 180 1.14 10.34 -4.78
CA LEU A 180 0.08 10.51 -3.79
C LEU A 180 0.48 11.56 -2.75
N ASP A 181 1.71 11.45 -2.26
CA ASP A 181 2.30 12.37 -1.27
C ASP A 181 3.83 12.37 -1.42
N GLU A 182 4.51 13.17 -0.61
CA GLU A 182 5.96 13.12 -0.50
C GLU A 182 6.43 11.74 -0.05
N GLY A 183 7.18 11.06 -0.91
CA GLY A 183 7.67 9.70 -0.67
C GLY A 183 6.60 8.60 -0.76
N VAL A 184 5.37 8.91 -1.20
CA VAL A 184 4.27 7.95 -1.34
C VAL A 184 3.68 8.00 -2.73
N TYR A 185 3.64 6.84 -3.40
CA TYR A 185 3.19 6.74 -4.78
C TYR A 185 2.22 5.58 -4.93
N LEU A 186 1.24 5.74 -5.82
CA LEU A 186 0.35 4.67 -6.24
C LEU A 186 0.74 4.20 -7.62
N GLY A 187 0.68 2.89 -7.82
CA GLY A 187 0.94 2.23 -9.08
C GLY A 187 -0.24 1.39 -9.52
N VAL A 188 -0.47 1.35 -10.83
CA VAL A 188 -1.39 0.39 -11.46
C VAL A 188 -0.66 -0.38 -12.55
N GLY A 189 -0.92 -1.68 -12.64
CA GLY A 189 -0.26 -2.58 -13.59
C GLY A 189 -1.28 -3.23 -14.52
N THR A 190 -1.02 -3.21 -15.82
CA THR A 190 -1.85 -3.91 -16.81
C THR A 190 -1.01 -4.69 -17.81
N THR A 191 -1.61 -5.67 -18.46
CA THR A 191 -1.05 -6.36 -19.65
C THR A 191 -1.91 -6.07 -20.87
N ALA A 192 -1.34 -6.24 -22.07
CA ALA A 192 -2.13 -6.15 -23.30
C ALA A 192 -3.14 -7.30 -23.37
N THR A 193 -4.32 -7.02 -23.91
CA THR A 193 -5.35 -8.01 -24.22
C THR A 193 -5.36 -8.30 -25.73
N GLU A 194 -5.93 -9.45 -26.13
CA GLU A 194 -5.95 -9.89 -27.54
C GLU A 194 -6.70 -8.91 -28.47
N ASP A 195 -7.65 -8.14 -27.93
CA ASP A 195 -8.43 -7.12 -28.64
C ASP A 195 -7.71 -5.76 -28.76
N GLY A 196 -6.44 -5.68 -28.34
CA GLY A 196 -5.63 -4.46 -28.39
C GLY A 196 -5.87 -3.51 -27.21
N GLY A 197 -6.69 -3.90 -26.23
CA GLY A 197 -6.91 -3.17 -24.98
C GLY A 197 -5.87 -3.46 -23.89
N ARG A 198 -6.24 -3.11 -22.66
CA ARG A 198 -5.50 -3.41 -21.43
C ARG A 198 -6.36 -4.24 -20.48
N SER A 199 -5.71 -5.13 -19.73
CA SER A 199 -6.36 -5.92 -18.67
C SER A 199 -6.97 -5.04 -17.58
N ALA A 200 -7.83 -5.61 -16.73
CA ALA A 200 -8.19 -4.95 -15.47
C ALA A 200 -6.90 -4.60 -14.67
N PRO A 201 -6.79 -3.40 -14.09
CA PRO A 201 -5.59 -2.97 -13.42
C PRO A 201 -5.37 -3.74 -12.11
N GLY A 202 -4.20 -4.32 -11.95
CA GLY A 202 -3.63 -4.56 -10.63
C GLY A 202 -3.18 -3.23 -10.02
N HIS A 203 -2.95 -3.22 -8.71
CA HIS A 203 -2.53 -2.03 -7.99
C HIS A 203 -1.41 -2.37 -6.99
N PHE A 204 -0.66 -1.33 -6.64
CA PHE A 204 0.35 -1.37 -5.59
C PHE A 204 0.61 0.05 -5.10
N ALA A 205 1.36 0.17 -4.03
CA ALA A 205 1.92 1.43 -3.57
C ALA A 205 3.42 1.28 -3.31
N LEU A 206 4.10 2.41 -3.41
CA LEU A 206 5.53 2.55 -3.17
C LEU A 206 5.76 3.60 -2.09
N VAL A 207 6.64 3.26 -1.15
CA VAL A 207 7.03 4.16 -0.06
C VAL A 207 8.55 4.23 0.01
N GLY A 208 9.10 5.45 -0.03
CA GLY A 208 10.55 5.63 -0.08
C GLY A 208 10.99 7.06 -0.44
N PRO A 209 12.28 7.25 -0.76
CA PRO A 209 13.28 6.19 -0.91
C PRO A 209 13.66 5.53 0.43
N THR A 210 13.99 4.24 0.41
CA THR A 210 14.52 3.48 1.56
C THR A 210 16.05 3.37 1.52
N ASP A 211 16.62 3.31 0.33
CA ASP A 211 18.06 3.13 0.05
C ASP A 211 18.39 3.66 -1.35
N GLU A 212 19.69 3.75 -1.69
CA GLU A 212 20.17 4.16 -3.01
C GLU A 212 20.04 3.06 -4.08
N TRP A 213 20.05 3.46 -5.36
CA TRP A 213 20.12 2.52 -6.49
C TRP A 213 21.46 1.76 -6.54
N VAL A 214 21.38 0.44 -6.77
CA VAL A 214 22.58 -0.44 -6.80
C VAL A 214 22.77 -1.20 -8.14
N GLY A 215 21.89 -0.98 -9.14
CA GLY A 215 21.90 -1.71 -10.42
C GLY A 215 21.11 -3.03 -10.40
N ALA A 216 20.64 -3.48 -11.56
CA ALA A 216 19.96 -4.77 -11.73
C ALA A 216 20.97 -5.93 -11.78
N GLU A 217 20.53 -7.14 -11.47
CA GLU A 217 21.27 -8.36 -11.80
C GLU A 217 21.02 -8.73 -13.27
N GLU A 218 22.05 -9.26 -13.94
CA GLU A 218 21.96 -9.77 -15.32
C GLU A 218 21.19 -11.10 -15.38
#